data_AF-A0AAU1H6P6-F1
#
_entry.id   AF-A0AAU1H6P6-F1
#
_cell.length_a   1.000
_cell.length_b   1.000
_cell.length_c   1.000
_cell.angle_alpha   90.00
_cell.angle_beta   90.00
_cell.angle_gamma   90.00
#
_symmetry.space_group_name_H-M   'P 1'
#
loop_
_entity.id
_entity.type
_entity.pdbx_description
1 polymer ?
#
loop_
_entity_poly.entity_id
_entity_poly.type
_entity_poly.pdbx_seq_one_letter_code
_entity_poly.pdbx_strand_id
1 'polypeptide(L)'
;MDRFRRASAAALLTALALAGAVGAAAASSDVPAPSPGPNAQDLMNRPALSAYATARSVAAWEEFRIHGSARNIGSGTPVTLQQRQGGRWVTLPATMRTAATGEYSLRVKLGIKGENALRIVGGGAVSPVVRTTVG
;
A
#
# COMPACT_ATOMS: atom_id res chain seq x y z
N MET A 1 10.21 -10.10 26.57
CA MET A 1 10.49 -8.74 26.05
C MET A 1 11.99 -8.57 26.15
N ASP A 2 12.69 -9.12 25.16
CA ASP A 2 14.12 -9.35 25.23
C ASP A 2 14.82 -8.42 24.25
N ARG A 3 15.60 -7.54 24.87
CA ARG A 3 16.16 -6.31 24.34
C ARG A 3 17.62 -6.63 24.07
N PHE A 4 17.91 -7.09 22.87
CA PHE A 4 19.26 -7.43 22.47
C PHE A 4 20.00 -6.18 21.96
N ARG A 5 20.62 -5.52 22.95
CA ARG A 5 22.02 -5.07 22.99
C ARG A 5 22.62 -4.49 21.70
N ARG A 6 22.82 -3.17 21.74
CA ARG A 6 23.86 -2.44 21.01
C ARG A 6 25.22 -3.09 21.24
N ALA A 7 25.99 -3.25 20.18
CA ALA A 7 27.45 -3.33 20.22
C ALA A 7 28.01 -2.38 19.16
N SER A 8 28.82 -1.44 19.62
CA SER A 8 29.56 -0.46 18.84
C SER A 8 30.95 -1.02 18.52
N ALA A 9 31.47 -0.78 17.32
CA ALA A 9 32.90 -0.65 17.00
C ALA A 9 33.00 -0.23 15.52
N ALA A 10 33.30 1.02 15.19
CA ALA A 10 34.61 1.69 15.23
C ALA A 10 35.42 1.50 13.93
N ALA A 11 35.74 2.66 13.33
CA ALA A 11 36.84 2.96 12.41
C ALA A 11 36.80 2.25 11.03
N LEU A 12 37.09 2.89 9.90
CA LEU A 12 38.21 3.79 9.63
C LEU A 12 37.83 4.81 8.53
N LEU A 13 38.19 6.07 8.77
CA LEU A 13 38.31 7.10 7.74
C LEU A 13 39.55 6.80 6.89
N THR A 14 39.39 6.67 5.58
CA THR A 14 40.45 6.97 4.63
C THR A 14 39.85 7.77 3.47
N ALA A 15 40.06 9.07 3.51
CA ALA A 15 39.89 9.93 2.35
C ALA A 15 41.13 9.76 1.47
N LEU A 16 40.94 9.36 0.22
CA LEU A 16 41.96 9.48 -0.81
C LEU A 16 41.29 10.02 -2.07
N ALA A 17 41.28 11.35 -2.19
CA ALA A 17 41.08 12.01 -3.46
C ALA A 17 42.42 12.02 -4.19
N LEU A 18 42.43 11.64 -5.47
CA LEU A 18 43.29 12.24 -6.51
C LEU A 18 42.90 11.70 -7.90
N ALA A 19 42.75 12.64 -8.81
CA ALA A 19 42.42 12.50 -10.21
C ALA A 19 43.53 11.82 -11.03
N GLY A 20 43.16 11.16 -12.13
CA GLY A 20 44.12 10.66 -13.12
C GLY A 20 43.42 10.08 -14.35
N ALA A 21 43.65 10.69 -15.50
CA ALA A 21 43.17 10.25 -16.80
C ALA A 21 44.04 9.12 -17.41
N VAL A 22 43.47 8.46 -18.43
CA VAL A 22 44.04 7.54 -19.46
C VAL A 22 44.42 6.09 -19.09
N GLY A 23 43.77 5.13 -19.79
CA GLY A 23 44.44 3.95 -20.33
C GLY A 23 44.26 2.58 -19.63
N ALA A 24 43.42 1.75 -20.26
CA ALA A 24 43.57 0.29 -20.47
C ALA A 24 43.20 -0.75 -19.37
N ALA A 25 42.54 -1.80 -19.89
CA ALA A 25 42.54 -3.22 -19.50
C ALA A 25 41.53 -3.74 -18.43
N ALA A 26 40.40 -4.22 -18.96
CA ALA A 26 39.69 -5.48 -18.65
C ALA A 26 39.69 -6.06 -17.21
N ALA A 27 38.50 -6.06 -16.61
CA ALA A 27 37.95 -7.23 -15.92
C ALA A 27 36.43 -7.11 -15.87
N SER A 28 35.72 -8.01 -16.54
CA SER A 28 34.26 -8.12 -16.48
C SER A 28 33.83 -8.48 -15.06
N SER A 29 33.32 -7.50 -14.33
CA SER A 29 32.47 -7.73 -13.17
C SER A 29 31.03 -7.56 -13.65
N ASP A 30 30.47 -8.62 -14.25
CA ASP A 30 29.03 -8.72 -14.50
C ASP A 30 28.30 -8.91 -13.16
N VAL A 31 28.37 -7.88 -12.32
CA VAL A 31 27.44 -7.70 -11.21
C VAL A 31 26.30 -6.89 -11.81
N PRO A 32 25.09 -7.45 -11.93
CA PRO A 32 23.95 -6.67 -12.37
C PRO A 32 23.84 -5.46 -11.44
N ALA A 33 23.97 -4.25 -12.00
CA ALA A 33 23.70 -3.04 -11.26
C ALA A 33 22.30 -3.17 -10.64
N PRO A 34 22.10 -2.82 -9.36
CA PRO A 34 20.76 -2.83 -8.78
C PRO A 34 19.88 -1.93 -9.64
N SER A 35 18.79 -2.49 -10.18
CA SER A 35 17.84 -1.73 -10.97
C SER A 35 17.48 -0.45 -10.22
N PRO A 36 17.58 0.74 -10.85
CA PRO A 36 17.16 1.97 -10.20
C PRO A 36 15.73 1.78 -9.70
N GLY A 37 15.52 1.96 -8.39
CA GLY A 37 14.18 1.97 -7.83
C GLY A 37 13.33 3.06 -8.51
N PRO A 38 11.99 2.97 -8.42
CA PRO A 38 11.11 3.99 -9.00
C PRO A 38 11.52 5.37 -8.49
N ASN A 39 11.71 6.31 -9.41
CA ASN A 39 12.06 7.67 -9.06
C ASN A 39 10.86 8.36 -8.34
N ALA A 40 11.13 9.47 -7.65
CA ALA A 40 10.09 10.15 -6.87
C ALA A 40 8.88 10.61 -7.71
N GLN A 41 9.10 10.89 -9.00
CA GLN A 41 8.04 11.28 -9.93
C GLN A 41 7.12 10.09 -10.26
N ASP A 42 7.67 8.91 -10.50
CA ASP A 42 6.93 7.67 -10.74
C ASP A 42 5.98 7.35 -9.56
N LEU A 43 6.49 7.51 -8.33
CA LEU A 43 5.69 7.33 -7.12
C LEU A 43 4.55 8.35 -6.98
N MET A 44 4.76 9.60 -7.43
CA MET A 44 3.72 10.65 -7.39
C MET A 44 2.63 10.42 -8.43
N ASN A 45 2.95 9.82 -9.57
CA ASN A 45 2.01 9.54 -10.65
C ASN A 45 1.30 8.19 -10.50
N ARG A 46 1.74 7.35 -9.55
CA ARG A 46 1.16 6.03 -9.33
C ARG A 46 -0.30 6.11 -8.84
N PRO A 47 -1.20 5.26 -9.37
CA PRO A 47 -2.54 5.08 -8.82
C PRO A 47 -2.49 4.71 -7.34
N ALA A 48 -3.27 5.43 -6.51
CA ALA A 48 -3.32 5.18 -5.08
C ALA A 48 -4.76 5.27 -4.56
N LEU A 49 -5.10 4.40 -3.61
CA LEU A 49 -6.39 4.39 -2.91
C LEU A 49 -6.15 4.56 -1.41
N SER A 50 -6.96 5.41 -0.78
CA SER A 50 -7.10 5.48 0.67
C SER A 50 -8.45 4.92 1.08
N ALA A 51 -8.57 4.35 2.28
CA ALA A 51 -9.84 3.87 2.80
C ALA A 51 -9.88 3.99 4.33
N TYR A 52 -11.03 4.35 4.88
CA TYR A 52 -11.31 4.33 6.31
C TYR A 52 -12.79 4.02 6.55
N ALA A 53 -13.09 3.31 7.65
CA ALA A 53 -14.46 3.04 8.07
C ALA A 53 -14.98 4.14 8.99
N THR A 54 -16.26 4.47 8.90
CA THR A 54 -16.94 5.39 9.83
C THR A 54 -17.08 4.80 11.23
N ALA A 55 -17.07 3.48 11.35
CA ALA A 55 -17.22 2.76 12.59
C ALA A 55 -16.13 1.69 12.74
N ARG A 56 -15.53 1.63 13.93
CA ARG A 56 -14.56 0.59 14.31
C ARG A 56 -15.24 -0.69 14.79
N SER A 57 -16.49 -0.58 15.25
CA SER A 57 -17.32 -1.70 15.69
C SER A 57 -18.75 -1.49 15.19
N VAL A 58 -19.39 -2.56 14.73
CA VAL A 58 -20.78 -2.56 14.23
C VAL A 58 -21.46 -3.86 14.63
N ALA A 59 -22.79 -3.88 14.75
CA ALA A 59 -23.52 -5.13 14.89
C ALA A 59 -23.51 -5.92 13.58
N ALA A 60 -23.67 -7.24 13.66
CA ALA A 60 -23.89 -8.05 12.46
C ALA A 60 -25.06 -7.51 11.63
N TRP A 61 -24.86 -7.37 10.32
CA TRP A 61 -25.80 -6.82 9.34
C TRP A 61 -26.14 -5.34 9.49
N GLU A 62 -25.49 -4.63 10.42
CA GLU A 62 -25.60 -3.18 10.53
C GLU A 62 -24.90 -2.52 9.33
N GLU A 63 -25.53 -1.49 8.78
CA GLU A 63 -24.95 -0.70 7.72
C GLU A 63 -23.94 0.29 8.29
N PHE A 64 -22.73 0.28 7.74
CA PHE A 64 -21.74 1.33 7.96
C PHE A 64 -21.12 1.77 6.65
N ARG A 65 -20.34 2.86 6.71
CA ARG A 65 -19.71 3.44 5.53
C ARG A 65 -18.21 3.26 5.54
N ILE A 66 -17.67 2.99 4.35
CA ILE A 66 -16.25 3.07 4.06
C ILE A 66 -16.05 4.23 3.11
N HIS A 67 -15.30 5.23 3.57
CA HIS A 67 -14.93 6.39 2.78
C HIS A 67 -13.50 6.24 2.30
N GLY A 68 -13.20 6.86 1.18
CA GLY A 68 -11.85 6.88 0.65
C GLY A 68 -11.69 7.87 -0.48
N SER A 69 -10.44 8.03 -0.89
CA SER A 69 -10.05 8.85 -2.03
C SER A 69 -9.13 8.08 -2.96
N ALA A 70 -9.28 8.33 -4.24
CA ALA A 70 -8.51 7.79 -5.33
C ALA A 70 -7.63 8.91 -5.91
N ARG A 71 -6.32 8.67 -5.97
CA ARG A 71 -5.35 9.60 -6.58
C ARG A 71 -4.79 8.96 -7.83
N ASN A 72 -4.58 9.77 -8.88
CA ASN A 72 -4.12 9.32 -10.19
C ASN A 72 -4.98 8.18 -10.78
N ILE A 73 -6.28 8.20 -10.47
CA ILE A 73 -7.28 7.25 -10.97
C ILE A 73 -8.38 8.07 -11.63
N GLY A 74 -8.78 7.67 -12.84
CA GLY A 74 -9.83 8.37 -13.58
C GLY A 74 -11.16 8.41 -12.82
N SER A 75 -11.92 9.47 -13.02
CA SER A 75 -13.29 9.54 -12.53
C SER A 75 -14.16 8.43 -13.15
N GLY A 76 -15.17 7.97 -12.42
CA GLY A 76 -16.03 6.88 -12.90
C GLY A 76 -15.36 5.49 -12.90
N THR A 77 -14.15 5.37 -12.34
CA THR A 77 -13.45 4.08 -12.22
C THR A 77 -14.18 3.21 -11.20
N PRO A 78 -14.49 1.94 -11.51
CA PRO A 78 -15.09 1.03 -10.55
C PRO A 78 -14.08 0.66 -9.45
N VAL A 79 -14.53 0.78 -8.21
CA VAL A 79 -13.86 0.30 -7.00
C VAL A 79 -14.74 -0.74 -6.32
N THR A 80 -14.12 -1.77 -5.79
CA THR A 80 -14.81 -2.89 -5.14
C THR A 80 -14.25 -3.12 -3.74
N LEU A 81 -15.12 -3.58 -2.85
CA LEU A 81 -14.72 -3.96 -1.50
C LEU A 81 -14.26 -5.42 -1.48
N GLN A 82 -13.12 -5.67 -0.86
CA GLN A 82 -12.67 -7.00 -0.54
C GLN A 82 -12.60 -7.20 0.98
N GLN A 83 -12.95 -8.39 1.41
CA GLN A 83 -12.87 -8.82 2.80
C GLN A 83 -11.92 -10.00 2.90
N ARG A 84 -11.10 -10.05 3.95
CA ARG A 84 -10.25 -11.20 4.22
C ARG A 84 -11.08 -12.31 4.85
N GLN A 85 -11.18 -13.46 4.18
CA GLN A 85 -11.89 -14.65 4.64
C GLN A 85 -10.97 -15.86 4.49
N GLY A 86 -10.77 -16.63 5.56
CA GLY A 86 -9.91 -17.83 5.52
C GLY A 86 -8.48 -17.56 5.03
N GLY A 87 -7.93 -16.37 5.32
CA GLY A 87 -6.59 -15.95 4.87
C GLY A 87 -6.53 -15.38 3.44
N ARG A 88 -7.60 -15.51 2.65
CA ARG A 88 -7.69 -15.03 1.25
C ARG A 88 -8.52 -13.76 1.18
N TRP A 89 -8.31 -12.96 0.14
CA TRP A 89 -9.13 -11.78 -0.14
C TRP A 89 -10.30 -12.17 -1.03
N VAL A 90 -11.52 -11.95 -0.55
CA VAL A 90 -12.77 -12.24 -1.25
C VAL A 90 -13.41 -10.93 -1.65
N THR A 91 -13.74 -10.77 -2.94
CA THR A 91 -14.48 -9.61 -3.43
C THR A 91 -15.94 -9.71 -3.01
N LEU A 92 -16.42 -8.69 -2.30
CA LEU A 92 -17.82 -8.54 -1.96
C LEU A 92 -18.57 -7.92 -3.15
N PRO A 93 -19.87 -8.20 -3.32
CA PRO A 93 -20.67 -7.65 -4.42
C PRO A 93 -20.89 -6.13 -4.35
N ALA A 94 -20.29 -5.44 -3.38
CA ALA A 94 -20.32 -3.99 -3.26
C ALA A 94 -19.34 -3.34 -4.25
N THR A 95 -19.89 -2.72 -5.30
CA THR A 95 -19.14 -1.93 -6.29
C THR A 95 -19.63 -0.49 -6.28
N MET A 96 -18.71 0.46 -6.39
CA MET A 96 -19.00 1.88 -6.55
C MET A 96 -18.08 2.49 -7.59
N ARG A 97 -18.45 3.62 -8.19
CA ARG A 97 -17.58 4.38 -9.07
C ARG A 97 -17.00 5.59 -8.34
N THR A 98 -15.73 5.91 -8.60
CA THR A 98 -15.10 7.13 -8.07
C THR A 98 -15.81 8.38 -8.58
N ALA A 99 -16.00 9.35 -7.70
CA ALA A 99 -16.54 10.66 -8.07
C ALA A 99 -15.53 11.43 -8.95
N ALA A 100 -15.97 12.53 -9.56
CA ALA A 100 -15.08 13.44 -10.29
C ALA A 100 -13.95 14.00 -9.41
N THR A 101 -14.20 14.15 -8.10
CA THR A 101 -13.22 14.55 -7.09
C THR A 101 -12.25 13.43 -6.71
N GLY A 102 -12.43 12.21 -7.23
CA GLY A 102 -11.69 11.02 -6.83
C GLY A 102 -12.18 10.39 -5.53
N GLU A 103 -13.16 10.97 -4.85
CA GLU A 103 -13.71 10.42 -3.61
C GLU A 103 -14.71 9.30 -3.87
N TYR A 104 -14.91 8.46 -2.85
CA TYR A 104 -15.93 7.41 -2.86
C TYR A 104 -16.43 7.09 -1.45
N SER A 105 -17.64 6.54 -1.36
CA SER A 105 -18.27 6.15 -0.09
C SER A 105 -19.15 4.91 -0.28
N LEU A 106 -18.64 3.74 0.12
CA LEU A 106 -19.37 2.48 0.01
C LEU A 106 -20.20 2.25 1.27
N ARG A 107 -21.43 1.78 1.08
CA ARG A 107 -22.26 1.22 2.14
C ARG A 107 -21.97 -0.26 2.25
N VAL A 108 -21.78 -0.73 3.48
CA VAL A 108 -21.32 -2.10 3.75
C VAL A 108 -22.14 -2.68 4.88
N LYS A 109 -22.53 -3.94 4.72
CA LYS A 109 -23.12 -4.77 5.78
C LYS A 109 -22.26 -6.02 5.92
N LEU A 110 -21.83 -6.31 7.15
CA LEU A 110 -21.01 -7.48 7.44
C LEU A 110 -21.77 -8.45 8.32
N GLY A 111 -21.89 -9.70 7.89
CA GLY A 111 -22.50 -10.79 8.67
C GLY A 111 -21.47 -11.64 9.44
N ILE A 112 -20.20 -11.60 9.05
CA ILE A 112 -19.14 -12.40 9.69
C ILE A 112 -18.71 -11.68 10.97
N LYS A 113 -19.01 -12.31 12.12
CA LYS A 113 -18.67 -11.79 13.45
C LYS A 113 -17.17 -11.81 13.72
N GLY A 114 -16.73 -10.96 14.65
CA GLY A 114 -15.33 -10.83 15.06
C GLY A 114 -14.56 -9.79 14.25
N GLU A 115 -13.25 -9.93 14.19
CA GLU A 115 -12.38 -8.99 13.48
C GLU A 115 -12.45 -9.19 11.97
N ASN A 116 -12.74 -8.11 11.26
CA ASN A 116 -12.86 -8.08 9.81
C ASN A 116 -11.79 -7.17 9.22
N ALA A 117 -10.95 -7.74 8.35
CA ALA A 117 -10.00 -6.99 7.55
C ALA A 117 -10.59 -6.72 6.16
N LEU A 118 -10.65 -5.44 5.80
CA LEU A 118 -11.28 -4.91 4.60
C LEU A 118 -10.26 -4.14 3.77
N ARG A 119 -10.41 -4.13 2.45
CA ARG A 119 -9.64 -3.26 1.56
C ARG A 119 -10.45 -2.91 0.32
N ILE A 120 -10.11 -1.80 -0.31
CA ILE A 120 -10.70 -1.36 -1.58
C ILE A 120 -9.71 -1.66 -2.71
N VAL A 121 -10.22 -2.15 -3.83
CA VAL A 121 -9.43 -2.40 -5.04
C VAL A 121 -10.12 -1.78 -6.26
N GLY A 122 -9.34 -1.18 -7.15
CA GLY A 122 -9.83 -0.56 -8.38
C GLY A 122 -8.80 0.37 -9.00
N GLY A 123 -8.92 0.62 -10.31
CA GLY A 123 -8.01 1.55 -11.02
C GLY A 123 -6.53 1.19 -10.94
N GLY A 124 -6.19 -0.11 -10.81
CA GLY A 124 -4.81 -0.57 -10.66
C GLY A 124 -4.19 -0.36 -9.26
N ALA A 125 -4.97 0.10 -8.29
CA ALA A 125 -4.51 0.35 -6.92
C ALA A 125 -5.23 -0.54 -5.90
N VAL A 126 -4.61 -0.65 -4.72
CA VAL A 126 -5.14 -1.35 -3.55
C VAL A 126 -5.00 -0.44 -2.35
N SER A 127 -6.07 -0.25 -1.58
CA SER A 127 -6.03 0.56 -0.36
C SER A 127 -5.29 -0.16 0.76
N PRO A 128 -4.81 0.60 1.77
CA PRO A 128 -4.46 0.04 3.07
C PRO A 128 -5.62 -0.79 3.67
N VAL A 129 -5.27 -1.72 4.56
CA VAL A 129 -6.25 -2.57 5.24
C VAL A 129 -6.99 -1.78 6.32
N VAL A 130 -8.30 -1.79 6.23
CA VAL A 130 -9.21 -1.23 7.24
C VAL A 130 -9.69 -2.37 8.14
N ARG A 131 -9.60 -2.19 9.46
CA ARG A 131 -10.06 -3.18 10.44
C ARG A 131 -11.33 -2.70 11.13
N THR A 132 -12.33 -3.56 11.20
CA THR A 132 -13.61 -3.33 11.87
C THR A 132 -14.00 -4.59 12.64
N THR A 133 -14.59 -4.43 13.82
CA THR A 133 -15.13 -5.54 14.61
C THR A 133 -16.64 -5.66 14.41
N VAL A 134 -17.15 -6.88 14.27
CA VAL A 134 -18.57 -7.17 14.16
C VAL A 134 -19.04 -7.94 15.40
N GLY A 135 -20.03 -7.39 16.11
CA GLY A 135 -20.64 -7.96 17.33
C GLY A 135 -21.74 -9.00 17.08
#